data_AF-A0AAN8F9Q6-F1
#
_entry.id   AF-A0AAN8F9Q6-F1
#
_cell.length_a   1.000
_cell.length_b   1.000
_cell.length_c   1.000
_cell.angle_alpha   90.00
_cell.angle_beta   90.00
_cell.angle_gamma   90.00
#
_symmetry.space_group_name_H-M   'P 1'
#
loop_
_entity.id
_entity.type
_entity.pdbx_description
1 polymer ?
#
loop_
_entity_poly.entity_id
_entity_poly.type
_entity_poly.pdbx_seq_one_letter_code
_entity_poly.pdbx_strand_id
1 'polypeptide(L)'
;MAIARRDYGAESFFQIYTYADAKNTSRNALFVDQASLSLGRGARDYYLNSTMFANHMIAYKKYFYEIVKILQEDANLPHDKSSVDASIDAVIAFEKRLAE
;
A
#
# COMPACT_ATOMS: atom_id res chain seq x y z
N MET A 1 12.27 4.72 3.97
CA MET A 1 11.03 4.50 4.75
C MET A 1 10.69 5.68 5.65
N ALA A 2 11.53 6.08 6.62
CA ALA A 2 11.31 7.33 7.38
C ALA A 2 11.23 8.58 6.48
N ILE A 3 11.99 8.58 5.38
CA ILE A 3 11.99 9.65 4.36
C ILE A 3 10.61 9.78 3.69
N ALA A 4 9.95 8.67 3.35
CA ALA A 4 8.62 8.72 2.70
C ALA A 4 7.58 9.41 3.59
N ARG A 5 7.59 9.08 4.89
CA ARG A 5 6.69 9.71 5.87
C ARG A 5 7.05 11.16 6.14
N ARG A 6 8.34 11.45 6.29
CA ARG A 6 8.85 12.79 6.64
C ARG A 6 8.62 13.79 5.50
N ASP A 7 8.92 13.40 4.27
CA ASP A 7 8.99 14.33 3.14
C ASP A 7 7.68 14.36 2.33
N TYR A 8 6.92 13.26 2.33
CA TYR A 8 5.71 13.12 1.51
C TYR A 8 4.46 12.75 2.29
N GLY A 9 4.54 12.58 3.62
CA GLY A 9 3.42 12.13 4.43
C GLY A 9 2.97 10.70 4.12
N ALA A 10 3.73 9.95 3.32
CA ALA A 10 3.36 8.62 2.87
C ALA A 10 3.76 7.56 3.90
N GLU A 11 2.79 6.76 4.34
CA GLU A 11 2.95 5.67 5.31
C GLU A 11 2.81 4.33 4.59
N SER A 12 3.73 3.39 4.85
CA SER A 12 3.77 2.11 4.10
C SER A 12 3.59 0.86 4.97
N PHE A 13 4.09 0.85 6.21
CA PHE A 13 4.10 -0.35 7.06
C PHE A 13 3.39 -0.17 8.40
N PHE A 14 3.53 1.01 8.99
CA PHE A 14 2.83 1.44 10.18
C PHE A 14 2.64 2.95 10.11
N GLN A 15 1.58 3.45 10.74
CA GLN A 15 1.32 4.87 10.84
C GLN A 15 2.01 5.43 12.07
N ILE A 16 2.65 6.59 11.90
CA ILE A 16 3.20 7.34 13.04
C ILE A 16 2.58 8.72 13.02
N TYR A 17 1.91 9.06 14.10
CA TYR A 17 1.27 10.36 14.23
C TYR A 17 1.33 10.87 15.68
N THR A 18 1.22 12.18 15.83
CA THR A 18 1.15 12.85 17.12
C THR A 18 -0.27 13.32 17.33
N TYR A 19 -0.89 12.93 18.43
CA TYR A 19 -2.28 13.29 18.75
C TYR A 19 -2.46 13.46 20.25
N ALA A 20 -3.62 13.98 20.66
CA ALA A 20 -3.96 14.11 22.08
C ALA A 20 -3.93 12.73 22.77
N ASP A 21 -3.27 12.66 23.92
CA ASP A 21 -3.26 11.45 24.73
C ASP A 21 -4.69 11.17 25.24
N ALA A 22 -5.19 9.97 24.94
CA ALA A 22 -6.54 9.54 25.33
C ALA A 22 -6.73 9.55 26.87
N LYS A 23 -5.65 9.42 27.65
CA LYS A 23 -5.67 9.50 29.12
C LYS A 23 -5.50 10.92 29.66
N ASN A 24 -4.97 11.84 28.85
CA ASN A 24 -4.78 13.24 29.22
C ASN A 24 -4.78 14.14 27.99
N THR A 25 -5.95 14.70 27.68
CA THR A 25 -6.17 15.53 26.48
C THR A 25 -5.42 16.87 26.47
N SER A 26 -4.76 17.24 27.57
CA SER A 26 -3.89 18.43 27.63
C SER A 26 -2.48 18.18 27.11
N ARG A 27 -2.14 16.94 26.74
CA ARG A 27 -0.82 16.54 26.22
C ARG A 27 -0.97 15.78 24.92
N ASN A 28 0.06 15.83 24.10
CA ASN A 28 0.17 14.98 22.93
C ASN A 28 1.06 13.77 23.22
N ALA A 29 0.74 12.66 22.60
CA ALA A 29 1.53 11.44 22.60
C ALA A 29 1.87 11.02 21.16
N LEU A 30 2.96 10.28 21.01
CA LEU A 30 3.30 9.61 19.77
C LEU A 30 2.53 8.30 19.68
N PHE A 31 1.79 8.12 18.60
CA PHE A 31 1.04 6.90 18.30
C PHE A 31 1.74 6.13 17.20
N VAL A 32 1.76 4.80 17.37
CA VAL A 32 2.16 3.84 16.34
C VAL A 32 0.96 2.91 16.12
N ASP A 33 0.47 2.86 14.89
CA ASP A 33 -0.75 2.13 14.52
C ASP A 33 -0.54 1.31 13.23
N GLN A 34 -1.45 0.39 12.93
CA GLN A 34 -1.42 -0.41 11.72
C GLN A 34 -1.48 0.47 10.46
N ALA A 35 -0.70 0.13 9.41
CA ALA A 35 -0.75 0.88 8.16
C ALA A 35 -2.11 0.80 7.46
N SER A 36 -2.39 1.82 6.66
CA SER A 36 -3.42 1.74 5.64
C SER A 36 -2.98 0.83 4.50
N LEU A 37 -3.85 -0.08 4.09
CA LEU A 37 -3.65 -0.88 2.88
C LEU A 37 -3.92 -0.02 1.64
N SER A 38 -3.28 -0.33 0.51
CA SER A 38 -3.38 0.44 -0.73
C SER A 38 -4.78 0.51 -1.34
N LEU A 39 -5.62 -0.49 -1.10
CA LEU A 39 -7.03 -0.50 -1.49
C LEU A 39 -7.94 0.36 -0.58
N GLY A 40 -7.39 1.00 0.46
CA GLY A 40 -8.09 1.98 1.29
C GLY A 40 -8.32 1.55 2.75
N ARG A 41 -8.99 2.42 3.51
CA ARG A 41 -9.39 2.11 4.91
C ARG A 41 -10.49 1.05 4.93
N GLY A 42 -10.36 0.06 5.81
CA GLY A 42 -11.30 -1.06 5.88
C GLY A 42 -11.17 -2.05 4.73
N ALA A 43 -10.13 -1.91 3.90
CA ALA A 43 -9.96 -2.70 2.68
C ALA A 43 -9.44 -4.13 2.91
N ARG A 44 -9.30 -4.57 4.16
CA ARG A 44 -8.76 -5.89 4.53
C ARG A 44 -9.44 -7.03 3.76
N ASP A 45 -10.76 -6.99 3.65
CA ASP A 45 -11.52 -8.05 3.01
C ASP A 45 -11.28 -8.13 1.49
N TYR A 46 -10.87 -7.05 0.82
CA TYR A 46 -10.48 -7.09 -0.60
C TYR A 46 -9.25 -7.97 -0.84
N TYR A 47 -8.38 -8.11 0.18
CA TYR A 47 -7.19 -8.96 0.11
C TYR A 47 -7.47 -10.40 0.54
N LEU A 48 -8.33 -10.58 1.55
CA LEU A 48 -8.56 -11.88 2.19
C LEU A 48 -9.70 -12.69 1.57
N ASN A 49 -10.72 -12.06 0.98
CA ASN A 49 -11.85 -12.75 0.36
C ASN A 49 -11.68 -12.81 -1.17
N SER A 50 -11.04 -13.89 -1.61
CA SER A 50 -10.72 -14.16 -3.02
C SER A 50 -11.92 -14.44 -3.90
N THR A 51 -13.12 -14.61 -3.34
CA THR A 51 -14.35 -14.93 -4.07
C THR A 51 -15.19 -13.68 -4.29
N MET A 52 -15.54 -12.98 -3.21
CA MET A 52 -16.40 -11.79 -3.28
C MET A 52 -15.71 -10.61 -3.98
N PHE A 53 -14.39 -10.48 -3.84
CA PHE A 53 -13.63 -9.33 -4.32
C PHE A 53 -12.62 -9.63 -5.43
N ALA A 54 -12.74 -10.78 -6.11
CA ALA A 54 -11.83 -11.19 -7.18
C ALA A 54 -11.61 -10.08 -8.25
N ASN A 55 -12.70 -9.43 -8.68
CA ASN A 55 -12.65 -8.36 -9.67
C ASN A 55 -11.88 -7.11 -9.20
N HIS A 56 -11.92 -6.80 -7.90
CA HIS A 56 -11.16 -5.67 -7.34
C HIS A 56 -9.66 -5.97 -7.38
N MET A 57 -9.26 -7.20 -7.05
CA MET A 57 -7.86 -7.61 -7.10
C MET A 57 -7.32 -7.63 -8.54
N ILE A 58 -8.14 -8.07 -9.51
CA ILE A 58 -7.79 -8.00 -10.94
C ILE A 58 -7.59 -6.55 -11.39
N ALA A 59 -8.50 -5.65 -11.02
CA ALA A 59 -8.40 -4.23 -11.35
C ALA A 59 -7.18 -3.57 -10.70
N TYR A 60 -6.87 -3.95 -9.46
CA TYR A 60 -5.70 -3.48 -8.73
C TYR A 60 -4.38 -3.90 -9.39
N LYS A 61 -4.26 -5.17 -9.78
CA LYS A 61 -3.11 -5.66 -10.55
C LYS A 61 -2.96 -4.92 -11.88
N LYS A 62 -4.06 -4.69 -12.59
CA LYS A 62 -4.07 -3.92 -13.84
C LYS A 62 -3.61 -2.47 -13.61
N TYR A 63 -4.07 -1.83 -12.55
CA TYR A 63 -3.63 -0.47 -12.19
C TYR A 63 -2.11 -0.41 -11.97
N PHE A 64 -1.55 -1.36 -11.20
CA PHE A 64 -0.10 -1.46 -11.02
C PHE A 64 0.64 -1.56 -12.35
N TYR A 65 0.16 -2.41 -13.25
CA TYR A 65 0.78 -2.62 -14.55
C TYR A 65 0.79 -1.35 -15.41
N GLU A 66 -0.33 -0.62 -15.48
CA GLU A 66 -0.41 0.62 -16.25
C GLU A 66 0.52 1.71 -15.69
N ILE A 67 0.65 1.83 -14.37
CA ILE A 67 1.59 2.77 -13.76
C ILE A 67 3.04 2.41 -14.10
N VAL A 68 3.42 1.13 -13.96
CA VAL A 68 4.78 0.67 -14.29
C VAL A 68 5.09 0.91 -15.76
N LYS A 69 4.12 0.66 -16.65
CA LYS A 69 4.25 0.93 -18.07
C LYS A 69 4.54 2.41 -18.36
N ILE A 70 3.78 3.32 -17.77
CA ILE A 70 3.99 4.76 -17.94
C ILE A 70 5.40 5.16 -17.47
N LEU A 71 5.85 4.64 -16.32
CA LEU A 71 7.20 4.93 -15.80
C LEU A 71 8.32 4.35 -16.66
N GLN A 72 8.13 3.16 -17.24
CA GLN A 72 9.12 2.54 -18.13
C GLN A 72 9.22 3.28 -19.47
N GLU A 73 8.07 3.70 -20.02
CA GLU A 73 8.01 4.52 -21.25
C GLU A 73 8.73 5.86 -21.05
N ASP A 74 8.48 6.55 -19.92
CA ASP A 74 9.13 7.81 -19.58
C ASP A 74 10.65 7.65 -19.37
N ALA A 75 11.06 6.56 -18.72
CA ALA A 75 12.47 6.24 -18.49
C ALA A 75 13.19 5.61 -19.70
N ASN A 76 12.50 5.40 -20.83
CA ASN A 76 13.00 4.70 -22.02
C ASN A 76 13.62 3.32 -21.70
N LEU A 77 12.98 2.57 -20.80
CA LEU A 77 13.41 1.25 -20.36
C LEU A 77 12.70 0.13 -21.17
N PRO A 78 13.34 -1.02 -21.38
CA PRO A 78 12.71 -2.14 -22.07
C PRO A 78 11.55 -2.73 -21.27
N HIS A 79 10.48 -3.06 -21.98
CA HIS A 79 9.23 -3.56 -21.40
C HIS A 79 9.29 -5.09 -21.18
N ASP A 80 9.94 -5.55 -20.11
CA ASP A 80 9.87 -6.97 -19.71
C ASP A 80 8.61 -7.25 -18.90
N LYS A 81 7.56 -7.66 -19.61
CA LYS A 81 6.26 -7.97 -19.02
C LYS A 81 6.33 -9.06 -17.93
N SER A 82 7.14 -10.10 -18.12
CA SER A 82 7.17 -11.23 -17.18
C SER A 82 7.82 -10.84 -15.86
N SER A 83 8.87 -10.03 -15.90
CA SER A 83 9.51 -9.50 -14.70
C SER A 83 8.59 -8.54 -13.94
N VAL A 84 7.87 -7.68 -14.67
CA VAL A 84 6.89 -6.76 -14.09
C VAL A 84 5.76 -7.51 -13.41
N ASP A 85 5.17 -8.50 -14.07
CA ASP A 85 4.07 -9.31 -13.50
C ASP A 85 4.51 -10.02 -12.20
N ALA A 86 5.72 -10.62 -12.19
CA ALA A 86 6.26 -11.26 -10.99
C ALA A 86 6.50 -10.27 -9.84
N SER A 87 6.97 -9.06 -10.16
CA SER A 87 7.20 -8.01 -9.16
C SER A 87 5.88 -7.50 -8.57
N ILE A 88 4.86 -7.29 -9.40
CA ILE A 88 3.53 -6.88 -8.94
C ILE A 88 2.90 -7.98 -8.06
N ASP A 89 3.01 -9.24 -8.47
CA ASP A 89 2.50 -10.37 -7.69
C ASP A 89 3.20 -10.48 -6.32
N ALA A 90 4.51 -10.19 -6.25
CA ALA A 90 5.25 -10.15 -4.99
C ALA A 90 4.76 -9.02 -4.07
N VAL A 91 4.45 -7.83 -4.61
CA VAL A 91 3.87 -6.72 -3.83
C VAL A 91 2.49 -7.09 -3.31
N ILE A 92 1.61 -7.64 -4.15
CA ILE A 92 0.26 -8.05 -3.74
C ILE A 92 0.34 -9.15 -2.66
N ALA A 93 1.27 -10.10 -2.78
CA ALA A 93 1.48 -11.13 -1.77
C ALA A 93 1.95 -10.55 -0.43
N PHE A 94 2.81 -9.53 -0.47
CA PHE A 94 3.22 -8.80 0.72
C PHE A 94 2.04 -8.07 1.37
N GLU A 95 1.23 -7.34 0.60
CA GLU A 95 0.07 -6.62 1.13
C GLU A 95 -1.00 -7.56 1.70
N LYS A 96 -1.19 -8.74 1.11
CA LYS A 96 -2.07 -9.78 1.68
C LYS A 96 -1.60 -10.21 3.07
N ARG A 97 -0.30 -10.46 3.25
CA ARG A 97 0.27 -10.79 4.57
C ARG A 97 0.20 -9.64 5.56
N LEU A 98 0.29 -8.39 5.08
CA LEU A 98 0.11 -7.21 5.92
C LEU A 98 -1.35 -7.05 6.37
N ALA A 99 -2.30 -7.55 5.58
CA ALA A 99 -3.73 -7.50 5.87
C ALA A 99 -4.21 -8.61 6.83
N GLU A 100 -3.48 -9.71 6.96
CA GLU A 100 -3.80 -10.84 7.86
C GLU A 100 -3.75 -10.44 9.33
#